data_AF-A0A937VQ49-F1
#
_entry.id   AF-A0A937VQ49-F1
#
_cell.length_a   1.000
_cell.length_b   1.000
_cell.length_c   1.000
_cell.angle_alpha   90.00
_cell.angle_beta   90.00
_cell.angle_gamma   90.00
#
_symmetry.space_group_name_H-M   'P 1'
#
loop_
_entity.id
_entity.type
_entity.pdbx_description
1 polymer ?
#
loop_
_entity_poly.entity_id
_entity_poly.type
_entity_poly.pdbx_seq_one_letter_code
_entity_poly.pdbx_strand_id
1 'polypeptide(L)' 'MIDFVGKRNLFFIISAVLIVPGLLFLAVFGLKPGVDFSSGTAITLQFDKEIEIGQLR' A
#
# COMPACT_ATOMS: atom_id res chain seq x y z
N MET A 1 -17.59 27.17 -23.15
CA MET A 1 -17.00 25.82 -23.12
C MET A 1 -15.86 25.85 -22.11
N ILE A 2 -15.77 24.88 -21.20
CA ILE A 2 -14.71 24.87 -20.17
C ILE A 2 -13.39 24.49 -20.85
N ASP A 3 -12.40 25.40 -20.83
CA ASP A 3 -11.07 25.14 -21.40
C ASP A 3 -10.23 24.25 -20.48
N PHE A 4 -10.46 22.95 -20.59
CA PHE A 4 -9.70 21.92 -19.87
C PHE A 4 -8.26 21.81 -20.39
N VAL A 5 -8.10 21.96 -21.71
CA VAL A 5 -6.81 21.82 -22.40
C VAL A 5 -5.86 22.98 -22.09
N GLY A 6 -6.38 24.19 -21.91
CA GLY A 6 -5.60 25.38 -21.55
C GLY A 6 -5.06 25.34 -20.13
N LYS A 7 -5.73 24.60 -19.23
CA LYS A 7 -5.32 24.42 -17.82
C LYS A 7 -4.64 23.09 -17.54
N ARG A 8 -4.22 22.34 -18.58
CA ARG A 8 -3.64 20.99 -18.42
C ARG A 8 -2.51 20.93 -17.39
N ASN A 9 -1.67 21.97 -17.34
CA ASN A 9 -0.52 22.03 -16.44
C ASN A 9 -0.95 22.09 -14.97
N LEU A 10 -2.09 22.74 -14.66
CA LEU A 10 -2.64 22.78 -13.32
C LEU A 10 -3.08 21.38 -12.87
N PHE A 11 -3.74 20.63 -13.74
CA PHE A 11 -4.14 19.25 -13.45
C PHE A 11 -2.93 18.34 -13.28
N PHE A 12 -1.88 18.49 -14.11
CA PHE A 12 -0.64 17.74 -13.94
C PHE A 12 0.07 18.06 -12.62
N ILE A 13 0.11 19.33 -12.20
CA ILE A 13 0.69 19.72 -10.90
C ILE A 13 -0.10 19.10 -9.75
N ILE A 14 -1.44 19.17 -9.80
CA ILE A 14 -2.29 18.57 -8.76
C ILE A 14 -2.06 17.06 -8.68
N SER A 15 -2.03 16.36 -9.82
CA SER A 15 -1.72 14.93 -9.86
C SER A 15 -0.33 14.63 -9.33
N ALA A 16 0.68 15.42 -9.67
CA ALA A 16 2.04 15.24 -9.17
C ALA A 16 2.11 15.41 -7.65
N VAL A 17 1.44 16.43 -7.09
CA VAL A 17 1.40 16.65 -5.64
C VAL A 17 0.70 15.51 -4.90
N LEU A 18 -0.22 14.79 -5.54
CA LEU A 18 -0.84 13.60 -4.93
C LEU A 18 0.04 12.34 -5.06
N ILE A 19 0.67 12.16 -6.22
CA ILE A 19 1.47 10.95 -6.51
C ILE A 19 2.82 10.98 -5.81
N VAL A 20 3.51 12.12 -5.80
CA VAL A 20 4.88 12.26 -5.29
C VAL A 20 5.00 11.91 -3.80
N PRO A 21 4.13 12.39 -2.89
CA PRO A 21 4.19 11.99 -1.48
C PRO A 21 3.93 10.50 -1.29
N GLY A 22 3.01 9.91 -2.07
CA GLY A 22 2.75 8.47 -2.02
C GLY A 22 3.98 7.65 -2.43
N LEU A 23 4.67 8.07 -3.49
CA LEU A 23 5.93 7.45 -3.93
C LEU A 23 7.05 7.65 -2.91
N LEU A 24 7.17 8.84 -2.31
CA LEU A 24 8.16 9.10 -1.25
C LEU A 24 7.91 8.22 -0.02
N PHE A 25 6.65 8.09 0.40
CA PHE A 25 6.27 7.24 1.52
C PHE A 25 6.59 5.77 1.22
N LEU A 26 6.24 5.30 0.02
CA LEU A 26 6.55 3.95 -0.44
C LEU A 26 8.07 3.69 -0.47
N ALA A 27 8.86 4.67 -0.91
CA ALA A 27 10.31 4.55 -0.98
C ALA A 27 10.98 4.55 0.40
N VAL A 28 10.49 5.35 1.35
CA VAL A 28 11.07 5.47 2.70
C VAL A 28 10.64 4.33 3.63
N PHE A 29 9.34 4.01 3.66
CA PHE A 29 8.79 3.00 4.56
C PHE A 29 8.83 1.58 3.96
N GLY A 30 8.97 1.49 2.63
CA GLY A 30 8.95 0.23 1.91
C GLY A 30 7.58 -0.45 1.94
N LEU A 31 7.52 -1.57 1.24
CA LEU A 31 6.42 -2.52 1.37
C LEU A 31 6.83 -3.62 2.33
N LYS A 32 5.88 -4.20 3.05
CA LYS A 32 6.10 -5.44 3.81
C LYS A 32 6.00 -6.61 2.82
N PRO A 33 7.13 -7.20 2.36
CA PRO A 33 7.06 -8.32 1.42
C PRO A 33 6.34 -9.49 2.09
N GLY A 34 5.39 -10.08 1.37
CA GLY A 34 4.79 -11.35 1.76
C GLY A 34 5.81 -12.49 1.67
N VAL A 35 5.44 -13.67 2.15
CA VAL A 35 6.30 -14.87 2.08
C VAL A 35 6.68 -15.26 0.64
N ASP A 36 5.91 -14.80 -0.36
CA ASP A 36 6.22 -14.98 -1.78
C ASP A 36 7.43 -14.15 -2.25
N PHE A 37 7.78 -13.09 -1.52
CA PHE A 37 8.85 -12.14 -1.86
C PHE A 37 9.97 -12.10 -0.82
N SER A 38 9.73 -12.61 0.39
CA SER A 38 10.72 -12.77 1.45
C SER A 38 10.71 -14.23 1.87
N SER A 39 11.83 -14.94 1.66
CA SER A 39 11.95 -16.35 2.00
C SER A 39 11.44 -16.62 3.42
N GLY A 40 10.44 -17.49 3.52
CA GLY A 40 9.70 -17.75 4.76
C GLY A 40 8.58 -18.75 4.53
N THR A 41 7.84 -19.08 5.58
CA THR A 41 6.72 -20.03 5.50
C THR A 41 5.47 -19.36 6.06
N ALA A 42 4.42 -19.25 5.24
CA ALA A 42 3.10 -18.85 5.72
C ALA A 42 2.32 -20.10 6.13
N ILE A 43 1.98 -20.21 7.41
CA ILE A 43 1.14 -21.26 7.94
C ILE A 43 -0.21 -20.64 8.28
N THR A 44 -1.24 -20.99 7.52
CA THR A 44 -2.62 -20.58 7.81
C THR A 44 -3.24 -21.64 8.71
N LEU A 45 -3.47 -21.30 9.99
CA LEU A 45 -4.13 -22.17 10.95
C LEU A 45 -5.63 -21.86 10.95
N GLN A 46 -6.45 -22.83 10.56
CA GLN A 46 -7.89 -22.76 10.69
C GLN A 46 -8.29 -23.39 12.03
N PHE A 47 -8.90 -22.62 12.92
CA PHE A 47 -9.38 -23.12 14.20
C PHE A 47 -10.91 -23.19 14.19
N ASP A 48 -11.48 -24.35 14.53
CA ASP A 48 -12.93 -24.58 14.62
C ASP A 48 -13.58 -23.97 15.87
N LYS A 49 -12.78 -23.50 16.84
CA LYS A 49 -13.23 -22.82 18.05
C LYS A 49 -12.51 -21.50 18.21
N GLU A 50 -13.18 -20.53 18.81
CA GLU A 50 -12.62 -19.22 19.15
C GLU A 50 -11.47 -19.42 20.15
N ILE A 51 -10.22 -19.33 19.66
CA ILE A 51 -9.03 -19.46 20.50
C ILE A 51 -8.42 -18.07 20.69
N GLU A 52 -8.18 -17.70 21.94
CA GLU A 52 -7.44 -16.48 22.27
C GLU A 52 -6.00 -16.58 21.75
N ILE A 53 -5.61 -15.59 20.95
CA ILE A 53 -4.29 -15.47 20.30
C ILE A 53 -3.14 -15.44 21.34
N GLY A 54 -3.45 -15.23 22.63
CA GLY A 54 -2.50 -15.30 23.75
C GLY A 54 -1.98 -16.71 24.07
N GLN A 55 -2.67 -17.78 23.66
CA GLN A 55 -2.28 -19.18 23.92
C GLN A 55 -1.40 -19.79 22.80
N LEU A 56 -1.19 -19.07 21.69
CA LEU A 56 -0.50 -19.54 20.48
C LEU A 56 0.99 -19.17 20.40
N ARG A 57 1.58 -18.62 21.47
CA ARG A 57 2.99 -18.21 21.53
C ARG A 57 3.93 -19.33 21.93
#